data_AF-A0A7K4MJA6-F1
#
_entry.id   AF-A0A7K4MJA6-F1
#
_cell.length_a   1.000
_cell.length_b   1.000
_cell.length_c   1.000
_cell.angle_alpha   90.00
_cell.angle_beta   90.00
_cell.angle_gamma   90.00
#
_symmetry.space_group_name_H-M   'P 1'
#
loop_
_entity.id
_entity.type
_entity.pdbx_description
1 polymer ?
#
loop_
_entity_poly.entity_id
_entity_poly.type
_entity_poly.pdbx_seq_one_letter_code
_entity_poly.pdbx_strand_id
1 'polypeptide(L)' 'MTKKGVIAEIFSKARFGNEAETYKIFYRDFEKIKEVTLPEFIKVSENFETIPVSRIKKIIKNNTILFEKNTRLSTS' A
#
# COMPACT_ATOMS: atom_id res chain seq x y z
N MET A 1 8.91 15.85 -2.65
CA MET A 1 8.50 14.78 -1.71
C MET A 1 8.65 13.43 -2.39
N THR A 2 9.51 12.55 -1.86
CA THR A 2 9.77 11.23 -2.45
C THR A 2 8.60 10.29 -2.16
N LYS A 3 8.12 9.53 -3.15
CA LYS A 3 6.98 8.59 -3.05
C LYS A 3 7.06 7.62 -1.87
N LYS A 4 8.28 7.33 -1.39
CA LYS A 4 8.55 6.52 -0.18
C LYS A 4 8.05 7.16 1.12
N GLY A 5 8.13 8.48 1.25
CA GLY A 5 7.72 9.20 2.47
C GLY A 5 6.22 9.11 2.71
N VAL A 6 5.42 9.25 1.65
CA VAL A 6 3.95 9.19 1.73
C VAL A 6 3.47 7.82 2.20
N ILE A 7 4.04 6.73 1.66
CA ILE A 7 3.68 5.37 2.10
C ILE A 7 4.06 5.17 3.57
N ALA A 8 5.28 5.53 3.97
CA ALA A 8 5.71 5.40 5.36
C ALA A 8 4.80 6.17 6.33
N GLU A 9 4.36 7.37 5.93
CA GLU A 9 3.45 8.19 6.74
C GLU A 9 2.05 7.56 6.85
N ILE A 10 1.51 7.01 5.75
CA ILE A 10 0.23 6.28 5.74
C ILE A 10 0.33 5.06 6.64
N PHE A 11 1.40 4.27 6.54
CA PHE A 11 1.59 3.08 7.36
C PHE A 11 1.76 3.41 8.84
N SER A 12 2.47 4.49 9.16
CA SER A 12 2.57 4.97 10.54
C SER A 12 1.18 5.31 11.08
N LYS A 13 0.42 6.17 10.38
CA LYS A 13 -0.96 6.53 10.77
C LYS A 13 -1.89 5.32 10.90
N ALA A 14 -1.74 4.34 10.01
CA ALA A 14 -2.56 3.15 10.00
C ALA A 14 -2.17 2.12 11.08
N ARG A 15 -0.88 2.05 11.46
CA ARG A 15 -0.40 1.19 12.55
C ARG A 15 -0.79 1.72 13.94
N PHE A 16 -0.81 3.05 14.10
CA PHE A 16 -1.16 3.70 15.37
C PHE A 16 -2.65 4.02 15.51
N GLY A 17 -3.41 3.95 14.41
CA GLY A 17 -4.85 4.20 14.42
C GLY A 17 -5.66 2.92 14.60
N ASN A 18 -6.74 2.99 15.38
CA ASN A 18 -7.77 1.94 15.47
C ASN A 18 -8.51 1.68 14.14
N GLU A 19 -8.15 2.40 13.08
CA GLU A 19 -8.76 2.33 11.76
C GLU A 19 -7.91 1.54 10.76
N ALA A 20 -6.91 0.76 11.20
CA ALA A 20 -6.01 -0.01 10.32
C ALA A 20 -6.76 -0.84 9.27
N GLU A 21 -7.93 -1.37 9.64
CA GLU A 21 -8.83 -2.15 8.79
C GLU A 21 -9.50 -1.33 7.68
N THR A 22 -9.61 0.00 7.85
CA THR A 22 -10.17 0.91 6.84
C THR A 22 -9.20 1.18 5.69
N TYR A 23 -7.91 0.86 5.86
CA TYR A 23 -6.89 1.02 4.84
C TYR A 23 -6.84 -0.24 3.98
N LYS A 24 -7.18 -0.08 2.71
CA LYS A 24 -7.05 -1.10 1.67
C LYS A 24 -5.76 -0.90 0.89
N ILE A 25 -4.92 -1.93 0.89
CA ILE A 25 -3.66 -1.99 0.16
C ILE A 25 -3.86 -2.86 -1.08
N PHE A 26 -3.61 -2.26 -2.23
CA PHE A 26 -3.59 -2.94 -3.51
C PHE A 26 -2.14 -3.15 -3.89
N TYR A 27 -1.72 -4.40 -3.91
CA TYR A 27 -0.35 -4.77 -4.27
C TYR A 27 -0.36 -5.79 -5.40
N ARG A 28 0.72 -5.79 -6.19
CA ARG A 28 0.92 -6.80 -7.23
C ARG A 28 1.61 -8.02 -6.63
N ASP A 29 0.90 -9.15 -6.65
CA ASP A 29 1.38 -10.46 -6.27
C ASP A 29 1.54 -11.30 -7.54
N PHE A 30 2.78 -11.58 -7.95
CA PHE A 30 3.11 -12.19 -9.25
C PHE A 30 2.45 -11.45 -10.44
N GLU A 31 1.29 -11.91 -10.89
CA GLU A 31 0.51 -11.33 -12.00
C GLU A 31 -0.86 -10.80 -11.59
N LYS A 32 -1.30 -10.99 -10.35
CA LYS A 32 -2.60 -10.52 -9.87
C LYS A 32 -2.45 -9.34 -8.93
N ILE A 33 -3.41 -8.42 -9.01
CA ILE A 33 -3.54 -7.37 -8.00
C ILE A 33 -4.40 -7.95 -6.89
N LYS A 34 -3.83 -8.03 -5.68
CA LYS A 34 -4.56 -8.41 -4.48
C LYS A 34 -4.95 -7.16 -3.70
N GLU A 35 -6.20 -7.15 -3.25
CA GLU A 35 -6.72 -6.20 -2.29
C GLU A 35 -6.71 -6.86 -0.91
N VAL A 36 -6.04 -6.23 0.04
CA VAL A 36 -6.04 -6.67 1.45
C VAL A 36 -6.11 -5.44 2.34
N THR A 37 -6.48 -5.61 3.60
CA THR A 37 -6.36 -4.53 4.58
C THR A 37 -4.90 -4.32 4.97
N LEU A 38 -4.56 -3.17 5.52
CA LEU A 38 -3.21 -2.88 6.00
C LEU A 38 -2.67 -3.90 7.03
N PRO A 39 -3.40 -4.32 8.08
CA PRO A 39 -2.90 -5.33 9.01
C PRO A 39 -2.66 -6.68 8.33
N GLU A 40 -3.54 -7.08 7.42
CA GLU A 40 -3.35 -8.30 6.63
C GLU A 40 -2.13 -8.18 5.71
N PHE A 41 -1.94 -7.02 5.06
CA PHE A 41 -0.74 -6.74 4.28
C PHE A 41 0.53 -6.88 5.11
N ILE A 42 0.59 -6.32 6.32
CA ILE A 42 1.75 -6.41 7.21
C ILE A 42 2.05 -7.86 7.59
N LYS A 43 1.00 -8.68 7.84
CA LYS A 43 1.16 -10.11 8.10
C LYS A 43 1.69 -10.88 6.88
N VAL A 44 1.05 -10.75 5.72
CA VAL A 44 1.46 -11.50 4.50
C VAL A 44 2.78 -11.02 3.91
N SER A 45 3.15 -9.76 4.15
CA SER A 45 4.41 -9.19 3.71
C SER A 45 5.57 -9.44 4.67
N GLU A 46 5.31 -10.06 5.83
CA GLU A 46 6.28 -10.20 6.92
C GLU A 46 6.99 -8.88 7.23
N ASN A 47 6.24 -7.85 7.61
CA ASN A 47 6.79 -6.49 7.81
C ASN A 47 7.63 -5.99 6.61
N PHE A 48 7.10 -6.19 5.40
CA PHE A 48 7.74 -5.78 4.14
C PHE A 48 9.02 -6.52 3.74
N GLU A 49 9.41 -7.59 4.45
CA GLU A 49 10.53 -8.44 4.06
C GLU A 49 10.20 -9.25 2.79
N THR A 50 9.03 -9.87 2.77
CA THR A 50 8.56 -10.70 1.65
C THR A 50 7.92 -9.86 0.54
N ILE A 51 7.21 -8.79 0.89
CA ILE A 51 6.55 -7.89 -0.08
C ILE A 51 6.93 -6.44 0.20
N PRO A 52 7.87 -5.86 -0.57
CA PRO A 52 8.30 -4.48 -0.34
C PRO A 52 7.22 -3.49 -0.73
N VAL A 53 7.19 -2.33 -0.06
CA VAL A 53 6.26 -1.21 -0.36
C VAL A 53 6.30 -0.75 -1.83
N SER A 54 7.40 -1.01 -2.53
CA SER A 54 7.53 -0.76 -3.97
C SER A 54 6.53 -1.54 -4.83
N ARG A 55 6.01 -2.68 -4.35
CA ARG A 55 4.98 -3.48 -5.05
C ARG A 55 3.56 -2.97 -4.81
N ILE A 56 3.37 -2.04 -3.86
CA ILE A 56 2.08 -1.40 -3.63
C ILE A 56 1.75 -0.52 -4.85
N LYS A 57 0.60 -0.80 -5.44
CA LYS A 57 0.03 -0.09 -6.57
C LYS A 57 -0.87 1.04 -6.10
N LYS A 58 -1.68 0.82 -5.08
CA LYS A 58 -2.65 1.79 -4.60
C LYS A 58 -2.95 1.57 -3.12
N ILE A 59 -3.24 2.66 -2.41
CA ILE A 59 -3.73 2.65 -1.03
C ILE A 59 -4.99 3.50 -0.99
N ILE A 60 -6.06 2.91 -0.49
CA ILE A 60 -7.36 3.57 -0.32
C ILE A 60 -7.73 3.51 1.16
N LYS A 61 -8.14 4.63 1.74
CA LYS A 61 -8.72 4.68 3.09
C LYS A 61 -10.12 5.22 2.97
N ASN A 62 -11.13 4.47 3.43
CA ASN A 62 -12.52 4.92 3.48
C ASN A 62 -12.99 5.62 2.17
N ASN A 63 -12.77 4.97 1.03
CA ASN A 63 -13.07 5.49 -0.32
C ASN A 63 -12.21 6.67 -0.82
N THR A 64 -11.20 7.10 -0.06
CA THR A 64 -10.22 8.13 -0.44
C THR A 64 -8.90 7.50 -0.87
N ILE A 65 -8.39 7.86 -2.05
CA ILE A 65 -7.10 7.38 -2.54
C ILE A 65 -5.99 8.14 -1.81
N LEU A 66 -5.27 7.48 -0.90
CA LEU A 66 -4.14 8.07 -0.18
C LEU A 66 -2.84 7.98 -0.96
N PHE A 67 -2.68 6.91 -1.74
CA PHE A 67 -1.52 6.72 -2.58
C PHE A 67 -1.91 5.97 -3.84
N GLU A 68 -1.38 6.40 -4.97
CA GLU A 68 -1.45 5.64 -6.21
C GLU A 68 -0.07 5.69 -6.86
N LYS A 69 0.51 4.50 -7.08
CA LYS A 69 1.71 4.35 -7.88
C LYS A 69 1.32 4.61 -9.32
N ASN A 70 1.42 5.88 -9.70
CA ASN A 70 1.32 6.31 -11.09
C ASN A 70 2.54 5.74 -11.83
N THR A 71 2.39 4.50 -12.28
CA THR A 71 3.18 3.90 -13.34
C THR A 71 2.70 4.56 -14.62
N ARG A 72 3.19 5.77 -14.89
CA ARG A 72 3.12 6.31 -16.24
C ARG A 72 3.80 5.27 -17.11
N LEU A 73 3.00 4.58 -17.93
CA LEU A 73 3.48 4.01 -19.17
C LEU A 73 4.10 5.19 -19.92
N SER A 74 5.41 5.36 -19.80
CA SER A 74 6.17 6.07 -20.82
C SER A 74 6.15 5.15 -22.02
N THR A 75 5.10 5.24 -22.84
CA THR A 75 5.19 4.90 -24.25
C THR A 75 6.14 5.92 -24.87
N SER A 76 7.36 5.49 -25.17
CA SER A 76 8.31 6.18 -26.04
C SER A 76 9.07 5.13 -26.84
#